data_AF-A0AAE7EHM6-F1
#
_entry.id   AF-A0AAE7EHM6-F1
#
_cell.length_a   1.000
_cell.length_b   1.000
_cell.length_c   1.000
_cell.angle_alpha   90.00
_cell.angle_beta   90.00
_cell.angle_gamma   90.00
#
_symmetry.space_group_name_H-M   'P 1'
#
loop_
_entity.id
_entity.type
_entity.pdbx_description
1 polymer ?
#
loop_
_entity_poly.entity_id
_entity_poly.type
_entity_poly.pdbx_seq_one_letter_code
_entity_poly.pdbx_strand_id
1 'polypeptide(L)' 'MFSVEQLLKLLPFTGRAVVYMERGEAQSVLVLTDGQVMADLSLMIELVKRAGYDVRKK' A
#
# COMPACT_ATOMS: atom_id res chain seq x y z
N MET A 1 -13.49 -5.65 9.73
CA MET A 1 -13.97 -6.41 8.56
C MET A 1 -14.89 -5.52 7.75
N PHE A 2 -14.60 -5.32 6.46
CA PHE A 2 -15.45 -4.55 5.57
C PHE A 2 -16.33 -5.48 4.74
N SER A 3 -17.62 -5.19 4.69
CA SER A 3 -18.49 -5.69 3.62
C SER A 3 -18.09 -5.06 2.28
N VAL A 4 -18.48 -5.69 1.16
CA VAL A 4 -18.25 -5.14 -0.19
C VAL A 4 -18.81 -3.72 -0.31
N GLU A 5 -19.99 -3.45 0.25
CA GLU A 5 -20.62 -2.12 0.24
C GLU A 5 -19.82 -1.08 1.03
N GLN A 6 -19.26 -1.46 2.19
CA GLN A 6 -18.40 -0.57 2.97
C GLN A 6 -17.07 -0.33 2.26
N LEU A 7 -16.51 -1.34 1.60
CA LEU A 7 -15.29 -1.20 0.82
C LEU A 7 -15.49 -0.20 -0.32
N LEU A 8 -16.59 -0.33 -1.08
CA LEU A 8 -16.93 0.59 -2.16
C LEU A 8 -17.09 2.04 -1.69
N LYS A 9 -17.56 2.27 -0.45
CA LYS A 9 -17.66 3.61 0.14
C LYS A 9 -16.32 4.20 0.59
N LEU A 10 -15.32 3.36 0.84
CA LEU A 10 -13.98 3.79 1.26
C LEU A 10 -13.02 4.00 0.09
N LEU A 11 -13.33 3.40 -1.07
CA LEU A 11 -12.57 3.65 -2.28
C LEU A 11 -12.83 5.09 -2.77
N PRO A 12 -11.78 5.79 -3.18
CA PRO A 12 -11.95 7.13 -3.71
C PRO A 12 -12.69 7.05 -5.05
N PHE A 13 -13.58 8.00 -5.32
CA PHE A 13 -14.29 8.09 -6.60
C PHE A 13 -13.32 8.24 -7.79
N THR A 14 -12.19 8.91 -7.55
CA THR A 14 -11.06 9.06 -8.48
C THR A 14 -9.75 8.95 -7.72
N GLY A 15 -8.72 8.36 -8.33
CA GLY A 15 -7.38 8.25 -7.74
C GLY A 15 -6.97 6.81 -7.49
N ARG A 16 -6.09 6.60 -6.51
CA ARG A 16 -5.51 5.28 -6.21
C ARG A 16 -5.69 4.98 -4.72
N ALA A 17 -5.91 3.71 -4.40
CA ALA A 17 -5.99 3.24 -3.03
C ALA A 17 -5.29 1.89 -2.88
N VAL A 18 -4.80 1.62 -1.68
CA VAL A 18 -4.19 0.37 -1.28
C VAL A 18 -5.18 -0.35 -0.40
N VAL A 19 -5.57 -1.56 -0.79
CA VAL A 19 -6.44 -2.41 0.03
C VAL A 19 -5.57 -3.47 0.68
N TYR A 20 -5.50 -3.45 2.01
CA TYR A 20 -4.82 -4.51 2.74
C TYR A 20 -5.79 -5.66 2.94
N MET A 21 -5.40 -6.84 2.46
CA MET A 21 -6.19 -8.07 2.55
C MET A 21 -5.52 -9.11 3.43
N GLU A 22 -6.31 -9.78 4.26
CA GLU A 22 -5.87 -10.91 5.07
C GLU A 22 -6.90 -12.03 4.95
N ARG A 23 -6.44 -13.25 4.62
CA ARG A 23 -7.30 -14.45 4.45
C ARG A 23 -8.45 -14.25 3.47
N GLY A 24 -8.22 -13.49 2.39
CA GLY A 24 -9.23 -13.20 1.37
C GLY A 24 -10.18 -12.06 1.73
N GLU A 25 -9.98 -11.38 2.86
CA GLU A 25 -10.84 -10.30 3.34
C GLU A 25 -10.09 -8.98 3.45
N ALA A 26 -10.75 -7.87 3.07
CA ALA A 26 -10.18 -6.54 3.24
C ALA A 26 -10.23 -6.10 4.71
N GLN A 27 -9.06 -5.80 5.28
CA GLN A 27 -8.93 -5.30 6.66
C GLN A 27 -8.80 -3.78 6.72
N SER A 28 -8.19 -3.14 5.71
CA SER A 28 -8.03 -1.69 5.64
C SER A 28 -7.92 -1.16 4.21
N VAL A 29 -8.26 0.11 4.04
CA VAL A 29 -8.09 0.86 2.79
C VAL A 29 -7.30 2.12 3.11
N LEU A 30 -6.21 2.34 2.37
CA LEU A 30 -5.42 3.56 2.42
C LEU A 30 -5.55 4.28 1.08
N VAL A 31 -6.21 5.44 1.09
CA VAL A 31 -6.29 6.30 -0.10
C VAL A 31 -4.96 7.02 -0.28
N LEU A 32 -4.40 6.96 -1.48
CA LEU A 32 -3.16 7.64 -1.82
C LEU A 32 -3.45 9.09 -2.20
N THR A 33 -2.72 10.01 -1.57
CA THR A 33 -2.74 11.43 -1.91
C THR A 33 -1.80 11.75 -3.07
N ASP A 34 -1.97 12.92 -3.67
CA ASP A 34 -1.10 13.37 -4.76
C ASP A 34 0.37 13.45 -4.30
N GLY A 35 1.28 12.92 -5.11
CA GLY A 35 2.70 12.80 -4.79
C GLY A 35 3.10 11.55 -4.01
N GLN A 36 2.15 10.80 -3.45
CA GLN A 36 2.45 9.48 -2.88
C GLN A 36 2.64 8.44 -4.00
N VAL A 37 3.65 7.59 -3.82
CA VAL A 37 4.05 6.57 -4.78
C VAL A 37 4.02 5.21 -4.09
N MET A 38 3.43 4.21 -4.76
CA MET A 38 3.60 2.82 -4.37
C MET A 38 4.97 2.35 -4.84
N ALA A 39 5.77 1.84 -3.91
CA ALA A 39 7.05 1.23 -4.18
C ALA A 39 6.97 -0.27 -3.90
N ASP A 40 7.42 -1.08 -4.86
CA ASP A 40 7.66 -2.49 -4.59
C ASP A 40 8.87 -2.67 -3.67
N LEU A 41 9.06 -3.88 -3.16
CA LEU A 41 10.16 -4.20 -2.26
C LEU A 41 11.53 -3.93 -2.91
N SER A 42 11.68 -4.13 -4.22
CA SER A 42 12.95 -3.91 -4.92
C SER A 42 13.31 -2.43 -4.92
N LEU A 43 12.34 -1.56 -5.22
CA LEU A 43 12.51 -0.12 -5.15
C LEU A 43 12.79 0.35 -3.72
N MET A 44 12.09 -0.20 -2.73
CA MET A 44 12.35 0.10 -1.32
C MET A 44 13.78 -0.28 -0.91
N ILE A 45 14.27 -1.45 -1.32
CA ILE A 45 15.66 -1.88 -1.06
C ILE A 45 16.65 -0.89 -1.68
N GLU A 46 16.42 -0.48 -2.92
CA GLU A 46 17.29 0.46 -3.62
C GLU A 46 17.34 1.84 -2.94
N LEU A 47 16.18 2.37 -2.52
CA LEU A 47 16.11 3.65 -1.80
C LEU A 47 16.86 3.61 -0.47
N VAL A 48 16.70 2.53 0.28
CA VAL A 48 17.36 2.34 1.58
C VAL A 48 18.88 2.19 1.40
N LYS A 49 19.34 1.47 0.37
CA LYS A 49 20.76 1.41 0.01
C LYS A 49 21.34 2.77 -0.36
N ARG A 50 20.63 3.57 -1.16
CA ARG A 50 21.04 4.93 -1.53
C ARG A 50 21.13 5.88 -0.34
N ALA A 51 20.32 5.64 0.69
CA ALA A 51 20.38 6.36 1.95
C ALA A 51 21.52 5.89 2.88
N GLY A 52 22.35 4.93 2.44
CA GLY A 52 23.54 4.45 3.17
C GLY A 52 23.29 3.26 4.08
N TYR A 53 22.11 2.64 4.01
CA TYR A 53 21.79 1.47 4.82
C TYR A 53 22.13 0.16 4.10
N ASP A 54 22.57 -0.84 4.87
CA ASP A 54 22.75 -2.21 4.41
C ASP A 54 21.44 -3.00 4.60
N VAL A 55 20.96 -3.66 3.54
CA VAL A 55 19.73 -4.46 3.58
C VAL A 55 20.07 -5.93 3.53
N ARG A 56 19.92 -6.62 4.66
CA ARG A 56 20.16 -8.05 4.80
C ARG A 56 18.86 -8.82 4.64
N LYS A 57 18.78 -9.69 3.63
CA LYS A 57 17.70 -10.67 3.53
C LYS A 57 17.95 -11.77 4.57
N LYS A 58 16.94 -12.08 5.37
CA LYS A 58 16.89 -13.29 6.20
C LYS A 58 16.26 -14.43 5.43
#